data_AF-A0A800BSQ2-F1
#
_entry.id   AF-A0A800BSQ2-F1
#
_cell.length_a   1.000
_cell.length_b   1.000
_cell.length_c   1.000
_cell.angle_alpha   90.00
_cell.angle_beta   90.00
_cell.angle_gamma   90.00
#
_symmetry.space_group_name_H-M   'P 1'
#
loop_
_entity.id
_entity.type
_entity.pdbx_description
1 polymer ?
#
loop_
_entity_poly.entity_id
_entity_poly.type
_entity_poly.pdbx_seq_one_letter_code
_entity_poly.pdbx_strand_id
1 'polypeptide(L)'
;DLAGRRLGVEWGSEGDAQARKLQKKIEGLTLRPYMAPEEALQALKDGQVDAALVDAVSALQFIGREGGVKLVGHPLTDELYVIAVRSKSHALLKAINEALAEMKEDGALARLRERWF
;
A
#
# COMPACT_ATOMS: atom_id res chain seq x y z
N ASP A 1 2.65 18.80 -7.63
CA ASP A 1 1.73 18.88 -6.47
C ASP A 1 2.41 18.71 -5.11
N LEU A 2 3.48 17.91 -4.98
CA LEU A 2 4.15 17.66 -3.70
C LEU A 2 5.27 18.67 -3.33
N ALA A 3 5.54 19.68 -4.16
CA ALA A 3 6.55 20.69 -3.87
C ALA A 3 6.19 21.47 -2.60
N GLY A 4 7.13 21.57 -1.66
CA GLY A 4 6.91 22.21 -0.35
C GLY A 4 5.95 21.48 0.59
N ARG A 5 5.52 20.25 0.28
CA ARG A 5 4.52 19.50 1.05
C ARG A 5 5.16 18.50 2.02
N ARG A 6 4.37 18.11 3.03
CA ARG A 6 4.69 17.05 3.99
C ARG A 6 4.07 15.74 3.49
N LEU A 7 4.89 14.71 3.34
CA LEU A 7 4.48 13.38 2.88
C LEU A 7 4.67 12.35 4.01
N GLY A 8 3.57 11.77 4.48
CA GLY A 8 3.57 10.64 5.41
C GLY A 8 3.92 9.34 4.71
N VAL A 9 4.76 8.50 5.32
CA VAL A 9 5.16 7.19 4.79
C VAL A 9 5.30 6.16 5.89
N GLU A 10 5.03 4.89 5.61
CA GLU A 10 5.41 3.78 6.49
C GLU A 10 6.93 3.56 6.40
N TRP A 11 7.62 3.69 7.52
CA TRP A 11 9.06 3.56 7.61
C TRP A 11 9.52 2.15 7.20
N GLY A 12 10.51 2.09 6.30
CA GLY A 12 11.08 0.82 5.85
C GLY A 12 10.27 0.09 4.77
N SER A 13 9.11 0.62 4.37
CA SER A 13 8.35 0.13 3.23
C SER A 13 8.99 0.49 1.88
N GLU A 14 8.55 -0.17 0.80
CA GLU A 14 8.90 0.27 -0.55
C GLU A 14 8.37 1.70 -0.82
N GLY A 15 7.23 2.07 -0.21
CA GLY A 15 6.71 3.44 -0.22
C GLY A 15 7.71 4.47 0.33
N ASP A 16 8.37 4.18 1.45
CA ASP A 16 9.45 5.04 2.00
C ASP A 16 10.65 5.10 1.04
N ALA A 17 11.06 3.96 0.47
CA ALA A 17 12.15 3.94 -0.51
C ALA A 17 11.85 4.82 -1.73
N GLN A 18 10.62 4.79 -2.25
CA GLN A 18 10.18 5.64 -3.36
C GLN A 18 10.05 7.11 -2.94
N ALA A 19 9.51 7.39 -1.75
CA ALA A 19 9.39 8.74 -1.23
C ALA A 19 10.76 9.42 -1.06
N ARG A 20 11.79 8.68 -0.63
CA ARG A 20 13.18 9.18 -0.55
C ARG A 20 13.75 9.52 -1.93
N LYS A 21 13.39 8.77 -2.97
CA LYS A 21 13.77 9.10 -4.36
C LYS A 21 13.04 10.38 -4.83
N LEU A 22 11.77 10.54 -4.48
CA LEU A 22 10.99 11.73 -4.80
C LEU A 22 11.52 12.98 -4.07
N GLN A 23 11.89 12.85 -2.80
CA GLN A 23 12.42 13.94 -1.99
C GLN A 23 13.68 14.58 -2.60
N LYS A 24 14.52 13.79 -3.26
CA LYS A 24 15.71 14.30 -3.97
C LYS A 24 15.39 15.09 -5.24
N LYS A 25 14.19 14.92 -5.80
CA LYS A 25 13.77 15.50 -7.08
C LYS A 25 12.77 16.65 -6.91
N ILE A 26 12.03 16.65 -5.80
CA ILE A 26 10.95 17.59 -5.53
C ILE A 26 11.40 18.55 -4.45
N GLU A 27 11.57 19.82 -4.85
CA GLU A 27 11.98 20.88 -3.94
C GLU A 27 11.00 21.06 -2.78
N GLY A 28 11.54 21.18 -1.57
CA GLY A 28 10.76 21.40 -0.35
C GLY A 28 9.90 20.22 0.12
N LEU A 29 9.97 19.05 -0.53
CA LEU A 29 9.27 17.86 -0.05
C LEU A 29 9.87 17.38 1.27
N THR A 30 9.03 17.28 2.31
CA THR A 30 9.45 16.81 3.64
C THR A 30 8.80 15.48 3.95
N LEU A 31 9.61 14.46 4.26
CA LEU A 31 9.11 13.15 4.67
C LEU A 31 8.80 13.09 6.17
N ARG A 32 7.69 12.44 6.51
CA ARG A 32 7.28 12.12 7.88
C ARG A 32 7.10 10.60 7.97
N PRO A 33 8.10 9.87 8.52
CA PRO A 33 7.99 8.43 8.68
C PRO A 33 7.07 8.09 9.87
N TYR A 34 6.28 7.04 9.70
CA TYR A 34 5.40 6.44 10.70
C TYR A 34 5.70 4.94 10.80
N MET A 35 5.28 4.30 11.90
CA MET A 35 5.58 2.87 12.12
C MET A 35 4.62 1.95 11.37
N ALA A 36 3.43 2.44 11.01
CA ALA A 36 2.42 1.69 10.27
C ALA A 36 1.74 2.58 9.19
N PRO A 37 1.21 1.99 8.11
CA PRO A 37 0.47 2.72 7.08
C PRO A 37 -0.73 3.49 7.65
N GLU A 38 -1.44 2.92 8.62
CA GLU A 38 -2.62 3.53 9.24
C GLU A 38 -2.26 4.81 9.99
N GLU A 39 -1.09 4.87 10.62
CA GLU A 39 -0.62 6.07 11.30
C GLU A 39 -0.34 7.21 10.30
N ALA A 40 0.24 6.89 9.14
CA ALA A 40 0.47 7.87 8.08
C ALA A 40 -0.84 8.38 7.48
N LEU A 41 -1.83 7.50 7.30
CA LEU A 41 -3.17 7.85 6.81
C LEU A 41 -3.97 8.66 7.84
N GLN A 42 -3.87 8.32 9.12
CA GLN A 42 -4.48 9.07 10.20
C GLN A 42 -3.87 10.48 10.30
N ALA A 43 -2.55 10.60 10.19
CA ALA A 43 -1.88 11.89 10.14
C ALA A 43 -2.34 12.76 8.95
N LEU A 44 -2.65 12.14 7.80
CA LEU A 44 -3.24 12.86 6.66
C LEU A 44 -4.65 13.34 6.99
N LYS A 45 -5.49 12.47 7.55
CA LYS A 45 -6.86 12.80 7.98
C LYS A 45 -6.87 13.95 8.99
N ASP A 46 -5.90 14.00 9.88
CA ASP A 46 -5.74 15.02 10.92
C ASP A 46 -5.01 16.28 10.43
N GLY A 47 -4.60 16.34 9.15
CA GLY A 47 -3.91 17.51 8.56
C GLY A 47 -2.45 17.70 9.00
N GLN A 48 -1.86 16.70 9.66
CA GLN A 48 -0.45 16.71 10.08
C GLN A 48 0.52 16.49 8.90
N VAL A 49 0.05 15.84 7.84
CA VAL A 49 0.72 15.74 6.54
C VAL A 49 -0.24 16.16 5.43
N ASP A 50 0.30 16.51 4.27
CA ASP A 50 -0.50 16.99 3.12
C ASP A 50 -0.81 15.87 2.12
N ALA A 51 -0.05 14.77 2.18
CA ALA A 51 -0.27 13.53 1.46
C ALA A 51 0.31 12.35 2.26
N ALA A 52 -0.15 11.14 1.96
CA ALA A 52 0.44 9.89 2.45
C ALA A 52 0.77 8.99 1.27
N LEU A 53 1.92 8.30 1.32
CA LEU A 53 2.31 7.27 0.37
C LEU A 53 2.38 5.93 1.11
N VAL A 54 1.42 5.07 0.81
CA VAL A 54 1.20 3.74 1.41
C VAL A 54 0.77 2.77 0.31
N ASP A 55 0.79 1.46 0.60
CA ASP A 55 0.27 0.45 -0.33
C ASP A 55 -1.25 0.59 -0.52
N ALA A 56 -1.74 0.09 -1.66
CA ALA A 56 -3.13 0.25 -2.06
C ALA A 56 -4.10 -0.49 -1.12
N VAL A 57 -3.70 -1.63 -0.55
CA VAL A 57 -4.56 -2.41 0.35
C VAL A 57 -4.78 -1.63 1.65
N SER A 58 -3.72 -1.13 2.27
CA SER A 58 -3.80 -0.31 3.48
C SER A 58 -4.64 0.95 3.27
N ALA A 59 -4.46 1.63 2.12
CA ALA A 59 -5.26 2.79 1.78
C ALA A 59 -6.76 2.46 1.64
N LEU A 60 -7.10 1.38 0.93
CA LEU A 60 -8.50 0.96 0.74
C LEU A 60 -9.15 0.52 2.05
N GLN A 61 -8.43 -0.24 2.90
CA GLN A 61 -8.93 -0.63 4.23
C GLN A 61 -9.22 0.58 5.11
N PHE A 62 -8.29 1.55 5.13
CA PHE A 62 -8.49 2.78 5.90
C PHE A 62 -9.68 3.58 5.36
N ILE A 63 -9.81 3.74 4.04
CA ILE A 63 -10.95 4.44 3.44
C ILE A 63 -12.27 3.76 3.79
N GLY A 64 -12.34 2.42 3.71
CA GLY A 64 -13.53 1.65 4.04
C GLY A 64 -13.93 1.75 5.51
N ARG A 65 -12.95 1.82 6.43
CA ARG A 65 -13.21 1.87 7.88
C ARG A 65 -13.43 3.29 8.41
N GLU A 66 -12.59 4.22 7.99
CA GLU A 66 -12.44 5.55 8.61
C GLU A 66 -12.87 6.70 7.69
N GLY A 67 -12.79 6.52 6.37
CA GLY A 67 -13.02 7.56 5.37
C GLY A 67 -12.11 8.79 5.54
N GLY A 68 -12.54 9.93 4.98
CA GLY A 68 -11.87 11.23 5.18
C GLY A 68 -10.58 11.45 4.38
N VAL A 69 -10.13 10.45 3.62
CA VAL A 69 -9.02 10.53 2.68
C VAL A 69 -9.45 9.98 1.32
N LYS A 70 -8.69 10.29 0.26
CA LYS A 70 -8.97 9.80 -1.11
C LYS A 70 -7.69 9.42 -1.83
N LEU A 71 -7.79 8.44 -2.72
CA LEU A 71 -6.71 8.08 -3.64
C LEU A 71 -6.52 9.18 -4.69
N VAL A 72 -5.27 9.49 -5.01
CA VAL A 72 -4.89 10.49 -6.02
C VAL A 72 -3.69 10.00 -6.84
N GLY A 73 -3.62 10.44 -8.09
CA GLY A 73 -2.54 10.06 -9.00
C GLY A 73 -2.59 8.60 -9.43
N HIS A 74 -1.51 8.15 -10.07
CA HIS A 74 -1.30 6.76 -10.44
C HIS A 74 -0.38 6.07 -9.43
N PRO A 75 -0.46 4.73 -9.26
CA PRO A 75 0.50 3.99 -8.47
C PRO A 75 1.94 4.29 -8.89
N LEU A 76 2.82 4.52 -7.92
CA LEU A 76 4.25 4.75 -8.16
C LEU A 76 4.99 3.45 -8.50
N THR A 77 4.48 2.34 -7.97
CA THR A 77 4.96 0.98 -8.18
C THR A 77 3.75 0.08 -8.45
N ASP A 78 3.95 -0.94 -9.27
CA ASP A 78 3.00 -2.05 -9.41
C ASP A 78 3.50 -3.19 -8.54
N GLU A 79 2.98 -3.27 -7.31
CA GLU A 79 3.36 -4.27 -6.33
C GLU A 79 2.36 -5.42 -6.36
N LEU A 80 2.81 -6.55 -6.92
CA LEU A 80 2.06 -7.79 -6.85
C LEU A 80 2.14 -8.34 -5.42
N TYR A 81 0.99 -8.51 -4.79
CA TYR A 81 0.91 -9.30 -3.56
C TYR A 81 1.21 -10.77 -3.87
N VAL A 82 2.15 -11.33 -3.12
CA VAL A 82 2.59 -12.71 -3.29
C VAL A 82 2.59 -13.44 -1.96
N ILE A 83 2.40 -14.75 -2.02
CA ILE A 83 2.62 -15.64 -0.89
C ILE A 83 4.05 -16.16 -0.98
N ALA A 84 4.93 -15.66 -0.13
CA ALA A 84 6.33 -16.07 -0.09
C ALA A 84 6.48 -17.45 0.56
N VAL A 85 7.21 -18.36 -0.09
CA VAL A 85 7.59 -19.67 0.45
C VAL A 85 9.09 -19.86 0.39
N ARG A 86 9.63 -20.80 1.18
CA ARG A 86 11.05 -21.16 1.10
C ARG A 86 11.41 -21.60 -0.31
N SER A 87 12.58 -21.21 -0.80
CA SER A 87 13.02 -21.43 -2.19
C SER A 87 13.01 -22.90 -2.64
N LYS A 88 13.21 -23.85 -1.71
CA LYS A 88 13.20 -25.30 -1.98
C LYS A 88 11.82 -25.95 -1.82
N SER A 89 10.78 -25.22 -1.43
CA SER A 89 9.45 -25.77 -1.13
C SER A 89 8.56 -25.84 -2.38
N HIS A 90 9.02 -26.55 -3.41
CA HIS A 90 8.34 -26.63 -4.71
C HIS A 90 6.93 -27.24 -4.65
N ALA A 91 6.73 -28.28 -3.84
CA ALA A 91 5.41 -28.91 -3.70
C ALA A 91 4.38 -27.96 -3.07
N LEU A 92 4.79 -27.20 -2.04
CA LEU A 92 3.94 -26.20 -1.41
C LEU A 92 3.63 -25.05 -2.36
N LEU A 93 4.64 -24.56 -3.10
CA LEU A 93 4.45 -23.52 -4.10
C LEU A 93 3.40 -23.94 -5.14
N LYS A 94 3.49 -25.17 -5.66
CA LYS A 94 2.53 -25.72 -6.62
C LYS A 94 1.12 -25.77 -6.04
N ALA A 95 0.97 -26.33 -4.84
CA ALA A 95 -0.34 -26.45 -4.18
C ALA A 95 -0.99 -25.08 -3.90
N ILE A 96 -0.21 -24.09 -3.46
CA ILE A 96 -0.72 -22.72 -3.23
C ILE A 96 -1.19 -22.09 -4.55
N ASN A 97 -0.40 -22.21 -5.61
CA ASN A 97 -0.75 -21.63 -6.90
C ASN A 97 -1.99 -22.29 -7.52
N GLU A 98 -2.12 -23.60 -7.39
CA GLU A 98 -3.32 -24.35 -7.84
C GLU A 98 -4.56 -23.88 -7.08
N ALA A 99 -4.51 -23.79 -5.75
CA ALA A 99 -5.61 -23.29 -4.94
C ALA A 99 -6.00 -21.84 -5.30
N LEU A 100 -5.02 -20.95 -5.52
CA LEU A 100 -5.29 -19.58 -5.94
C LEU A 100 -5.94 -19.50 -7.33
N ALA A 101 -5.57 -20.41 -8.25
CA ALA A 101 -6.19 -20.50 -9.56
C ALA A 101 -7.65 -20.96 -9.45
N GLU A 102 -7.92 -22.01 -8.69
CA GLU A 102 -9.29 -22.51 -8.44
C GLU A 102 -10.16 -21.42 -7.79
N MET A 103 -9.65 -20.73 -6.77
CA MET A 103 -10.38 -19.62 -6.10
C MET A 103 -10.63 -18.41 -7.02
N LYS A 104 -9.83 -18.26 -8.08
CA LYS A 104 -10.05 -17.23 -9.09
C LYS A 104 -11.15 -17.65 -10.05
N GLU A 105 -11.15 -18.91 -10.47
CA GLU A 105 -12.13 -19.48 -11.40
C GLU A 105 -13.53 -19.58 -10.78
N ASP A 106 -13.63 -19.96 -9.51
CA ASP A 106 -14.91 -20.11 -8.79
C ASP A 106 -15.45 -18.79 -8.19
N GLY A 107 -14.72 -17.69 -8.39
CA GLY A 107 -15.05 -16.36 -7.89
C GLY A 107 -14.87 -16.15 -6.38
N ALA A 108 -14.28 -17.09 -5.65
CA ALA A 108 -14.03 -16.94 -4.21
C ALA A 108 -13.13 -15.74 -3.91
N LEU A 109 -12.09 -15.51 -4.73
CA LEU A 109 -11.24 -14.31 -4.58
C LEU A 109 -12.03 -13.01 -4.79
N ALA A 110 -12.96 -12.98 -5.75
CA ALA A 110 -13.79 -11.80 -5.99
C ALA A 110 -14.71 -11.51 -4.79
N ARG A 111 -15.37 -12.54 -4.25
CA ARG A 111 -16.23 -12.43 -3.06
C ARG A 111 -15.43 -11.99 -1.82
N LEU A 112 -14.20 -12.48 -1.65
CA LEU A 112 -13.31 -12.03 -0.59
C LEU A 112 -12.96 -10.55 -0.76
N ARG A 113 -12.64 -10.12 -1.98
CA ARG A 113 -12.33 -8.72 -2.27
C ARG A 113 -13.52 -7.81 -1.91
N GLU A 114 -14.73 -8.13 -2.36
CA GLU A 114 -15.94 -7.35 -2.08
C GLU A 114 -16.32 -7.32 -0.59
N ARG A 115 -15.95 -8.36 0.17
CA ARG A 115 -16.24 -8.40 1.61
C ARG A 115 -15.33 -7.49 2.41
N TRP A 116 -14.07 -7.34 2.00
CA TRP A 116 -13.03 -6.67 2.78
C TRP A 116 -12.66 -5.28 2.24
N PHE A 117 -13.11 -4.92 1.03
CA PHE A 117 -12.90 -3.64 0.36
C PHE A 117 -14.17 -3.19 -0.36
#